data_AF-A0AAN2C9F4-F1
#
_entry.id   AF-A0AAN2C9F4-F1
#
_cell.length_a   1.000
_cell.length_b   1.000
_cell.length_c   1.000
_cell.angle_alpha   90.00
_cell.angle_beta   90.00
_cell.angle_gamma   90.00
#
_symmetry.space_group_name_H-M   'P 1'
#
loop_
_entity.id
_entity.type
_entity.pdbx_description
1 polymer ?
#
loop_
_entity_poly.entity_id
_entity_poly.type
_entity_poly.pdbx_seq_one_letter_code
_entity_poly.pdbx_strand_id
1 'polypeptide(L)'
;MQPAAPSPEYDSELRTVLASRDWEALREFTRKHNQIPDDVYAQDRHFWDVLLHKLTCSRIDLLGLHDESRAWLAARDYTTDLGGT
;
A
#
# COMPACT_ATOMS: atom_id res chain seq x y z
N MET A 1 -4.05 -3.45 -24.54
CA MET A 1 -4.02 -4.75 -23.83
C MET A 1 -4.34 -4.47 -22.38
N GLN A 2 -5.40 -5.07 -21.83
CA GLN A 2 -5.67 -4.98 -20.40
C GLN A 2 -4.62 -5.84 -19.69
N PRO A 3 -3.89 -5.33 -18.69
CA PRO A 3 -2.93 -6.15 -17.97
C PRO A 3 -3.67 -7.34 -17.35
N ALA A 4 -3.05 -8.51 -17.41
CA ALA A 4 -3.60 -9.70 -16.76
C ALA A 4 -3.81 -9.40 -15.27
N ALA A 5 -4.90 -9.92 -14.70
CA ALA A 5 -5.12 -9.81 -13.27
C ALA A 5 -3.92 -10.42 -12.52
N PRO A 6 -3.43 -9.77 -11.44
CA PRO A 6 -2.33 -10.32 -10.65
C PRO A 6 -2.70 -11.70 -10.10
N SER A 7 -1.71 -12.58 -9.95
CA SER A 7 -1.95 -13.89 -9.36
C SER A 7 -2.26 -13.76 -7.86
N PRO A 8 -2.98 -14.72 -7.25
CA PRO A 8 -3.23 -14.73 -5.81
C PRO A 8 -1.94 -14.67 -4.97
N GLU A 9 -0.86 -15.28 -5.47
CA GLU A 9 0.45 -15.28 -4.82
C GLU A 9 1.08 -13.88 -4.83
N TYR A 10 1.01 -13.18 -5.97
CA TYR A 10 1.47 -11.79 -6.08
C TYR A 10 0.75 -10.90 -5.06
N ASP A 11 -0.58 -11.02 -4.99
CA ASP A 11 -1.40 -10.22 -4.09
C ASP A 11 -1.10 -10.53 -2.61
N SER A 12 -0.89 -11.80 -2.27
CA SER A 12 -0.54 -12.22 -0.91
C SER A 12 0.84 -11.71 -0.48
N GLU A 13 1.83 -11.83 -1.35
CA GLU A 13 3.20 -11.35 -1.10
C GLU A 13 3.21 -9.82 -0.96
N LEU A 14 2.55 -9.09 -1.87
CA LEU A 14 2.42 -7.63 -1.79
C LEU A 14 1.73 -7.19 -0.50
N ARG A 15 0.64 -7.85 -0.09
CA ARG A 15 -0.04 -7.55 1.19
C ARG A 15 0.90 -7.71 2.38
N THR A 16 1.74 -8.74 2.36
CA THR A 16 2.71 -9.00 3.44
C THR A 16 3.75 -7.89 3.51
N VAL A 17 4.30 -7.48 2.36
CA VAL A 17 5.28 -6.38 2.27
C VAL A 17 4.68 -5.05 2.75
N LEU A 18 3.46 -4.72 2.30
CA LEU A 18 2.82 -3.46 2.71
C LEU A 18 2.49 -3.47 4.21
N ALA A 19 2.11 -4.61 4.78
CA ALA A 19 1.81 -4.74 6.20
C ALA A 19 3.05 -4.64 7.09
N SER A 20 4.20 -5.19 6.68
CA SER A 20 5.45 -5.10 7.44
C SER A 20 6.11 -3.72 7.38
N ARG A 21 5.69 -2.87 6.42
CA ARG A 21 6.29 -1.58 6.11
C ARG A 21 7.79 -1.66 5.85
N ASP A 22 8.21 -2.73 5.19
CA ASP A 22 9.60 -3.00 4.86
C ASP A 22 9.91 -2.50 3.43
N TRP A 23 10.70 -1.43 3.34
CA TRP A 23 11.08 -0.82 2.08
C TRP A 23 12.07 -1.68 1.29
N GLU A 24 12.94 -2.46 1.96
CA GLU A 24 13.88 -3.36 1.29
C GLU A 24 13.10 -4.52 0.64
N ALA A 25 12.15 -5.09 1.37
CA ALA A 25 11.25 -6.11 0.84
C ALA A 25 10.42 -5.59 -0.34
N LEU A 26 9.95 -4.33 -0.30
CA LEU A 26 9.25 -3.71 -1.43
C LEU A 26 10.15 -3.58 -2.66
N ARG A 27 11.40 -3.16 -2.49
CA ARG A 27 12.36 -3.07 -3.59
C ARG A 27 12.60 -4.42 -4.24
N GLU A 28 12.88 -5.47 -3.44
CA GLU A 28 13.11 -6.82 -3.95
C GLU A 28 11.87 -7.41 -4.62
N PHE A 29 10.69 -7.22 -4.01
CA PHE A 29 9.40 -7.62 -4.59
C PHE A 29 9.20 -6.99 -5.98
N THR A 30 9.45 -5.68 -6.08
CA THR A 30 9.27 -4.91 -7.32
C THR A 30 10.26 -5.37 -8.40
N ARG A 31 11.52 -5.68 -8.03
CA ARG A 31 12.51 -6.25 -8.97
C ARG A 31 12.09 -7.62 -9.50
N LYS A 32 11.61 -8.49 -8.61
CA LYS A 32 11.20 -9.86 -8.93
C LYS A 32 9.97 -9.89 -9.85
N HIS A 33 8.95 -9.09 -9.55
CA HIS A 33 7.64 -9.22 -10.22
C HIS A 33 7.36 -8.18 -11.29
N ASN A 34 7.95 -6.98 -11.21
CA ASN A 34 7.56 -5.84 -12.07
C ASN A 34 8.64 -5.48 -13.10
N GLN A 35 9.75 -6.23 -13.15
CA GLN A 35 10.85 -6.04 -14.11
C GLN A 35 11.34 -4.57 -14.18
N ILE A 36 11.49 -3.93 -13.02
CA ILE A 36 11.89 -2.53 -12.99
C ILE A 36 13.32 -2.31 -13.52
N PRO A 37 13.56 -1.17 -14.19
CA PRO A 37 14.90 -0.73 -14.59
C PRO A 37 15.90 -0.63 -13.43
N ASP A 38 17.19 -0.79 -13.74
CA ASP A 38 18.28 -0.77 -12.74
C ASP A 38 18.43 0.60 -12.04
N ASP A 39 18.15 1.69 -12.75
CA ASP A 39 18.17 3.05 -12.20
C ASP A 39 17.04 3.30 -11.18
N VAL A 40 15.89 2.67 -11.37
CA VAL A 40 14.80 2.65 -10.38
C VAL A 40 15.19 1.77 -9.20
N TYR A 41 15.75 0.59 -9.44
CA TYR A 41 16.21 -0.31 -8.37
C TYR A 41 17.30 0.35 -7.48
N ALA A 42 18.17 1.15 -8.09
CA ALA A 42 19.26 1.87 -7.41
C ALA A 42 18.82 3.14 -6.66
N GLN A 43 17.53 3.51 -6.69
CA GLN A 43 17.03 4.67 -5.94
C GLN A 43 17.27 4.51 -4.43
N ASP A 44 17.36 5.65 -3.75
CA ASP A 44 17.64 5.71 -2.33
C ASP A 44 16.46 5.21 -1.46
N ARG A 45 16.71 5.05 -0.17
CA ARG A 45 15.69 4.62 0.79
C ARG A 45 14.49 5.56 0.81
N HIS A 46 14.69 6.88 0.68
CA HIS A 46 13.61 7.85 0.75
C HIS A 46 12.59 7.60 -0.37
N PHE A 47 13.06 7.34 -1.59
CA PHE A 47 12.20 6.95 -2.70
C PHE A 47 11.32 5.73 -2.36
N TRP A 48 11.93 4.66 -1.83
CA TRP A 48 11.21 3.42 -1.48
C TRP A 48 10.23 3.60 -0.33
N ASP A 49 10.59 4.36 0.70
CA ASP A 49 9.69 4.70 1.81
C ASP A 49 8.47 5.50 1.31
N VAL A 50 8.68 6.46 0.41
CA VAL A 50 7.57 7.24 -0.19
C VAL A 50 6.69 6.36 -1.08
N LEU A 51 7.28 5.46 -1.88
CA LEU A 51 6.51 4.54 -2.72
C LEU A 51 5.66 3.58 -1.88
N LEU A 52 6.26 3.00 -0.83
CA LEU A 52 5.57 2.14 0.14
C LEU A 52 4.37 2.84 0.77
N HIS A 53 4.55 4.10 1.18
CA HIS A 53 3.47 4.91 1.72
C HIS A 53 2.35 5.12 0.70
N LYS A 54 2.69 5.51 -0.54
CA LYS A 54 1.71 5.72 -1.62
C LYS A 54 0.91 4.45 -1.90
N LEU A 55 1.56 3.30 -2.04
CA LEU A 55 0.90 2.02 -2.29
C LEU A 55 -0.03 1.62 -1.14
N THR A 56 0.37 1.90 0.09
CA THR A 56 -0.46 1.64 1.28
C THR A 56 -1.73 2.49 1.27
N CYS A 57 -1.61 3.80 1.04
CA CYS A 57 -2.75 4.71 0.94
C CYS A 57 -3.68 4.31 -0.22
N SER A 58 -3.14 4.09 -1.42
CA SER A 58 -3.96 3.67 -2.57
C SER A 58 -4.72 2.37 -2.31
N ARG A 59 -4.12 1.41 -1.59
CA ARG A 59 -4.80 0.17 -1.22
C ARG A 59 -5.94 0.41 -0.23
N ILE A 60 -5.74 1.27 0.76
CA ILE A 60 -6.77 1.63 1.74
C ILE A 60 -7.97 2.28 1.02
N ASP A 61 -7.69 3.18 0.08
CA ASP A 61 -8.72 3.88 -0.70
C ASP A 61 -9.47 2.94 -1.65
N LEU A 62 -8.74 2.08 -2.39
CA LEU A 62 -9.36 1.12 -3.32
C LEU A 62 -10.24 0.08 -2.63
N LEU A 63 -9.90 -0.29 -1.39
CA LEU A 63 -10.69 -1.22 -0.59
C LEU A 63 -11.82 -0.51 0.18
N GLY A 64 -11.95 0.81 0.09
CA GLY A 64 -12.96 1.57 0.82
C GLY A 64 -12.80 1.51 2.35
N LEU A 65 -11.61 1.15 2.86
CA LEU A 65 -11.42 0.90 4.30
C LEU A 65 -11.59 2.19 5.13
N HIS A 66 -11.27 3.35 4.55
CA HIS A 66 -11.58 4.64 5.18
C HIS A 66 -13.09 4.86 5.33
N ASP A 67 -13.88 4.52 4.31
CA ASP A 67 -15.33 4.69 4.34
C ASP A 67 -15.97 3.69 5.30
N GLU A 68 -15.53 2.44 5.29
CA GLU A 68 -15.97 1.41 6.23
C GLU A 68 -15.64 1.79 7.69
N SER A 69 -14.44 2.31 7.93
CA SER A 69 -14.02 2.78 9.25
C SER A 69 -14.89 3.95 9.73
N ARG A 70 -15.14 4.96 8.88
CA ARG A 70 -16.02 6.09 9.21
C ARG A 70 -17.46 5.64 9.47
N ALA A 71 -17.98 4.71 8.66
CA ALA A 71 -19.32 4.16 8.85
C ALA A 71 -19.45 3.38 10.17
N TRP A 72 -18.43 2.60 10.54
CA TRP A 72 -18.39 1.86 11.81
C TRP A 72 -18.41 2.80 13.03
N LEU A 73 -17.67 3.91 12.96
CA LEU A 73 -17.62 4.94 14.00
C LEU A 73 -18.97 5.65 14.14
N ALA A 74 -19.55 6.10 13.01
CA ALA A 74 -20.84 6.76 12.99
C ALA A 74 -21.96 5.88 13.55
N ALA A 75 -21.94 4.56 13.25
CA ALA A 75 -22.90 3.59 13.78
C ALA A 75 -22.80 3.38 15.31
N ARG A 76 -21.80 3.96 15.97
CA ARG A 76 -21.52 3.84 17.42
C ARG A 76 -21.42 5.20 18.11
N ASP A 77 -21.90 6.25 17.46
CA ASP A 77 -21.84 7.63 17.97
C ASP A 77 -20.41 8.13 18.26
N TYR A 78 -19.41 7.59 17.55
CA TYR A 78 -18.03 8.04 17.58
C TYR A 78 -17.69 8.96 16.39
N THR A 79 -16.71 9.84 16.58
CA THR A 79 -16.17 10.72 15.53
C THR A 79 -14.68 10.46 15.29
N THR A 80 -14.22 10.72 14.08
CA THR A 80 -12.78 10.77 13.73
C THR A 80 -12.07 12.02 14.24
N ASP A 81 -12.82 13.01 14.72
CA ASP A 81 -12.28 14.22 15.32
C ASP A 81 -11.77 13.94 16.74
N LEU A 82 -10.50 14.22 16.98
CA LEU A 82 -9.87 14.09 18.30
C LEU A 82 -10.06 15.36 19.16
N GLY A 83 -10.82 16.35 18.69
CA GLY A 83 -11.11 17.59 19.40
C GLY A 83 -10.09 18.70 19.15
N GLY A 84 -9.74 18.94 17.88
CA GLY A 84 -8.81 20.01 17.51
C GLY A 84 -9.52 21.21 16.90
N THR A 85 -9.81 22.23 17.71
CA THR A 85 -10.03 23.63 17.25
C THR A 85 -8.74 24.42 17.32
#